data_AF-A0A0A0J9J0-F1
#
_entry.id   AF-A0A0A0J9J0-F1
#
_cell.length_a   1.000
_cell.length_b   1.000
_cell.length_c   1.000
_cell.angle_alpha   90.00
_cell.angle_beta   90.00
_cell.angle_gamma   90.00
#
_symmetry.space_group_name_H-M   'P 1'
#
loop_
_entity.id
_entity.type
_entity.pdbx_description
1 polymer ?
#
loop_
_entity_poly.entity_id
_entity_poly.type
_entity_poly.pdbx_seq_one_letter_code
_entity_poly.pdbx_strand_id
1 'polypeptide(L)'
;MEQQDRDSHPAPVIIGPPGWMRWFGPILLLGVWLAMMSVVVFAFRERDWMAPVRDSGLGVVGAIVGWVIVLFFLLILPPSIKVLLTYRSVLDVNGVEAPFGRGRFDLPEIETVRWVPQGGPVNAANRPERFEVLSEASGLIARVTRAEADWDAAVAMLRHWASIRPQVVRDESTAAVLGVELVSNAGHDRLD
;
A
#
# COMPACT_ATOMS: atom_id res chain seq x y z
N MET A 1 -40.03 2.53 6.99
CA MET A 1 -39.08 3.58 7.44
C MET A 1 -37.66 3.07 7.63
N GLU A 2 -37.37 1.77 7.47
CA GLU A 2 -36.02 1.18 7.58
C GLU A 2 -35.12 1.32 6.34
N GLN A 3 -35.67 1.83 5.22
CA GLN A 3 -34.97 1.86 3.93
C GLN A 3 -34.19 3.16 3.70
N GLN A 4 -34.56 4.25 4.41
CA GLN A 4 -33.92 5.56 4.25
C GLN A 4 -32.62 5.69 5.07
N ASP A 5 -32.36 4.76 6.00
CA ASP A 5 -31.15 4.76 6.83
C ASP A 5 -29.98 4.03 6.14
N ARG A 6 -30.27 3.05 5.24
CA ARG A 6 -29.25 2.33 4.47
C ARG A 6 -28.59 3.17 3.38
N ASP A 7 -29.24 4.22 2.92
CA ASP A 7 -28.73 5.08 1.84
C ASP A 7 -27.74 6.16 2.35
N SER A 8 -27.51 6.24 3.66
CA SER A 8 -26.62 7.26 4.27
C SER A 8 -25.19 6.78 4.50
N HIS A 9 -24.91 5.49 4.25
CA HIS A 9 -23.59 4.92 4.48
C HIS A 9 -22.65 5.15 3.29
N PRO A 10 -21.45 5.69 3.51
CA PRO A 10 -20.48 5.84 2.44
C PRO A 10 -20.14 4.47 1.86
N ALA A 11 -20.10 4.38 0.53
CA ALA A 11 -19.77 3.14 -0.16
C ALA A 11 -18.34 2.67 0.21
N PRO A 12 -18.08 1.35 0.26
CA PRO A 12 -16.75 0.83 0.52
C PRO A 12 -15.73 1.35 -0.50
N VAL A 13 -14.61 1.85 -0.01
CA VAL A 13 -13.56 2.45 -0.83
C VAL A 13 -12.43 1.46 -1.02
N ILE A 14 -12.12 1.15 -2.27
CA ILE A 14 -11.06 0.20 -2.61
C ILE A 14 -9.78 0.98 -2.91
N ILE A 15 -8.82 0.87 -2.02
CA ILE A 15 -7.48 1.41 -2.22
C ILE A 15 -6.61 0.35 -2.91
N GLY A 16 -6.13 0.69 -4.09
CA GLY A 16 -5.24 -0.15 -4.90
C GLY A 16 -4.03 0.63 -5.41
N PRO A 17 -3.07 -0.05 -6.07
CA PRO A 17 -1.97 0.65 -6.72
C PRO A 17 -2.51 1.56 -7.84
N PRO A 18 -1.76 2.61 -8.23
CA PRO A 18 -2.15 3.48 -9.34
C PRO A 18 -2.54 2.66 -10.57
N GLY A 19 -3.58 3.09 -11.29
CA GLY A 19 -4.13 2.32 -12.41
C GLY A 19 -3.09 1.92 -13.45
N TRP A 20 -2.20 2.83 -13.83
CA TRP A 20 -1.10 2.55 -14.75
C TRP A 20 -0.16 1.46 -14.23
N MET A 21 0.13 1.45 -12.93
CA MET A 21 1.02 0.45 -12.31
C MET A 21 0.34 -0.92 -12.31
N ARG A 22 -0.98 -0.98 -12.08
CA ARG A 22 -1.77 -2.21 -12.15
C ARG A 22 -1.82 -2.80 -13.56
N TRP A 23 -1.89 -1.97 -14.59
CA TRP A 23 -1.95 -2.42 -15.99
C TRP A 23 -0.58 -2.75 -16.56
N PHE A 24 0.39 -1.85 -16.44
CA PHE A 24 1.71 -2.02 -17.05
C PHE A 24 2.69 -2.79 -16.17
N GLY A 25 2.57 -2.67 -14.84
CA GLY A 25 3.49 -3.30 -13.89
C GLY A 25 3.59 -4.82 -14.05
N PRO A 26 2.49 -5.58 -13.97
CA PRO A 26 2.54 -7.04 -14.10
C PRO A 26 3.10 -7.48 -15.45
N ILE A 27 2.73 -6.77 -16.53
CA ILE A 27 3.15 -7.09 -17.90
C ILE A 27 4.67 -6.87 -18.04
N LEU A 28 5.18 -5.72 -17.57
CA LEU A 28 6.61 -5.41 -17.61
C LEU A 28 7.42 -6.40 -16.76
N LEU A 29 6.98 -6.69 -15.53
CA LEU A 29 7.65 -7.64 -14.64
C LEU A 29 7.64 -9.06 -15.23
N LEU A 30 6.53 -9.48 -15.84
CA LEU A 30 6.44 -10.77 -16.51
C LEU A 30 7.37 -10.83 -17.73
N GLY A 31 7.46 -9.76 -18.52
CA GLY A 31 8.38 -9.65 -19.65
C GLY A 31 9.84 -9.79 -19.21
N VAL A 32 10.24 -9.10 -18.14
CA VAL A 32 11.59 -9.24 -17.56
C VAL A 32 11.81 -10.66 -17.04
N TRP A 33 10.83 -11.24 -16.36
CA TRP A 33 10.94 -12.62 -15.86
C TRP A 33 11.12 -13.64 -17.00
N LEU A 34 10.35 -13.51 -18.09
CA LEU A 34 10.49 -14.34 -19.28
C LEU A 34 11.84 -14.14 -19.98
N ALA A 35 12.35 -12.90 -20.03
CA ALA A 35 13.68 -12.62 -20.56
C ALA A 35 14.76 -13.32 -19.73
N MET A 36 14.67 -13.30 -18.39
CA MET A 36 15.58 -14.04 -17.51
C MET A 36 15.45 -15.56 -17.70
N MET A 37 14.23 -16.09 -17.83
CA MET A 37 14.02 -17.51 -18.12
C MET A 37 14.63 -17.92 -19.46
N SER A 38 14.63 -17.04 -20.46
CA SER A 38 15.24 -17.32 -21.76
C SER A 38 16.75 -17.56 -21.66
N VAL A 39 17.45 -16.83 -20.80
CA VAL A 39 18.88 -17.02 -20.50
C VAL A 39 19.12 -18.41 -19.92
N VAL A 40 18.26 -18.85 -18.99
CA VAL A 40 18.33 -20.20 -18.40
C VAL A 40 18.16 -21.28 -19.48
N VAL A 41 17.09 -21.17 -20.27
CA VAL A 41 16.79 -22.13 -21.34
C VAL A 41 17.93 -22.20 -22.35
N PHE A 42 18.49 -21.06 -22.72
CA PHE A 42 19.62 -20.97 -23.65
C PHE A 42 20.87 -21.65 -23.08
N ALA A 43 21.23 -21.37 -21.82
CA ALA A 43 22.36 -21.99 -21.15
C ALA A 43 22.25 -23.52 -21.11
N PHE A 44 21.06 -24.06 -20.82
CA PHE A 44 20.83 -25.51 -20.83
C PHE A 44 20.89 -26.10 -22.24
N ARG A 45 20.28 -25.43 -23.22
CA ARG A 45 20.22 -25.90 -24.61
C ARG A 45 21.60 -25.94 -25.27
N GLU A 46 22.40 -24.90 -25.05
CA GLU A 46 23.75 -24.81 -25.63
C GLU A 46 24.84 -25.46 -24.76
N ARG A 47 24.47 -25.91 -23.55
CA ARG A 47 25.41 -26.36 -22.50
C ARG A 47 26.47 -25.29 -22.19
N ASP A 48 26.11 -24.03 -22.37
CA ASP A 48 26.96 -22.88 -22.14
C ASP A 48 26.55 -22.18 -20.85
N TRP A 49 27.23 -22.57 -19.78
CA TRP A 49 27.01 -21.98 -18.46
C TRP A 49 27.54 -20.53 -18.38
N MET A 50 28.30 -20.04 -19.36
CA MET A 50 28.76 -18.64 -19.40
C MET A 50 27.74 -17.69 -20.06
N ALA A 51 26.58 -18.19 -20.49
CA ALA A 51 25.55 -17.42 -21.19
C ALA A 51 25.23 -16.02 -20.60
N PRO A 52 25.18 -15.78 -19.27
CA PRO A 52 24.85 -14.45 -18.73
C PRO A 52 25.89 -13.36 -19.02
N VAL A 53 27.13 -13.74 -19.34
CA VAL A 53 28.27 -12.81 -19.51
C VAL A 53 29.13 -13.17 -20.72
N ARG A 54 28.64 -14.04 -21.59
CA ARG A 54 29.24 -14.35 -22.88
C ARG A 54 29.47 -13.02 -23.58
N ASP A 55 30.73 -12.68 -23.83
CA ASP A 55 31.21 -11.43 -24.45
C ASP A 55 31.50 -10.21 -23.52
N SER A 56 31.32 -10.31 -22.20
CA SER A 56 31.62 -9.18 -21.29
C SER A 56 33.09 -9.09 -20.84
N GLY A 57 33.90 -10.10 -21.13
CA GLY A 57 35.30 -10.19 -20.68
C GLY A 57 35.50 -10.49 -19.19
N LEU A 58 34.42 -10.72 -18.43
CA LEU A 58 34.45 -10.91 -16.97
C LEU A 58 34.83 -12.35 -16.52
N GLY A 59 34.96 -13.28 -17.46
CA GLY A 59 35.35 -14.67 -17.20
C GLY A 59 34.42 -15.41 -16.23
N VAL A 60 34.98 -16.38 -15.51
CA VAL A 60 34.26 -17.29 -14.60
C VAL A 60 33.56 -16.54 -13.46
N VAL A 61 34.25 -15.56 -12.86
CA VAL A 61 33.70 -14.81 -11.72
C VAL A 61 32.48 -14.00 -12.15
N GLY A 62 32.55 -13.34 -13.31
CA GLY A 62 31.40 -12.63 -13.88
C GLY A 62 30.20 -13.54 -14.12
N ALA A 63 30.44 -14.76 -14.61
CA ALA A 63 29.38 -15.73 -14.85
C ALA A 63 28.68 -16.15 -13.56
N ILE A 64 29.44 -16.41 -12.49
CA ILE A 64 28.87 -16.75 -11.18
C ILE A 64 27.98 -15.60 -10.67
N VAL A 65 28.46 -14.35 -10.72
CA VAL A 65 27.67 -13.18 -10.30
C VAL A 65 26.42 -13.02 -11.17
N GLY A 66 26.54 -13.18 -12.50
CA GLY A 66 25.42 -13.13 -13.43
C GLY A 66 24.33 -14.15 -13.09
N TRP A 67 24.71 -15.39 -12.78
CA TRP A 67 23.76 -16.43 -12.35
C TRP A 67 23.07 -16.11 -11.03
N VAL A 68 23.80 -15.55 -10.06
CA VAL A 68 23.19 -15.11 -8.79
C VAL A 68 22.12 -14.04 -9.05
N ILE A 69 22.40 -13.08 -9.93
CA ILE A 69 21.45 -12.02 -10.31
C ILE A 69 20.22 -12.62 -11.03
N VAL A 70 20.43 -13.50 -12.01
CA VAL A 70 19.35 -14.19 -12.74
C VAL A 70 18.47 -14.97 -11.76
N LEU A 71 19.07 -15.77 -10.88
CA LEU A 71 18.34 -16.55 -9.88
C LEU A 71 17.54 -15.65 -8.94
N PHE A 72 18.13 -14.56 -8.46
CA PHE A 72 17.47 -13.57 -7.61
C PHE A 72 16.20 -13.00 -8.27
N PHE A 73 16.30 -12.54 -9.53
CA PHE A 73 15.14 -12.02 -10.25
C PHE A 73 14.08 -13.08 -10.54
N LEU A 74 14.49 -14.30 -10.89
CA LEU A 74 13.55 -15.40 -11.14
C LEU A 74 12.73 -15.76 -9.89
N LEU A 75 13.32 -15.64 -8.71
CA LEU A 75 12.67 -15.93 -7.44
C LEU A 75 11.79 -14.77 -6.94
N ILE A 76 12.20 -13.52 -7.18
CA ILE A 76 11.52 -12.34 -6.61
C ILE A 76 10.41 -11.79 -7.53
N LEU A 77 10.58 -11.83 -8.85
CA LEU A 77 9.59 -11.24 -9.75
C LEU A 77 8.20 -11.90 -9.65
N PRO A 78 8.05 -13.24 -9.58
CA PRO A 78 6.73 -13.86 -9.45
C PRO A 78 5.95 -13.44 -8.19
N PRO A 79 6.51 -13.48 -6.96
CA PRO A 79 5.80 -12.99 -5.79
C PRO A 79 5.54 -11.47 -5.86
N SER A 80 6.43 -10.67 -6.46
CA SER A 80 6.16 -9.25 -6.68
C SER A 80 4.98 -8.99 -7.63
N ILE A 81 4.86 -9.74 -8.72
CA ILE A 81 3.71 -9.68 -9.63
C ILE A 81 2.43 -10.05 -8.87
N LYS A 82 2.46 -11.15 -8.11
CA LYS A 82 1.32 -11.57 -7.29
C LYS A 82 0.91 -10.46 -6.32
N VAL A 83 1.88 -9.90 -5.59
CA VAL A 83 1.66 -8.78 -4.66
C VAL A 83 1.01 -7.59 -5.37
N LEU A 84 1.50 -7.23 -6.54
CA LEU A 84 0.98 -6.08 -7.27
C LEU A 84 -0.44 -6.30 -7.80
N LEU A 85 -0.79 -7.55 -8.13
CA LEU A 85 -2.12 -7.95 -8.56
C LEU A 85 -3.11 -8.11 -7.39
N THR A 86 -2.63 -8.51 -6.22
CA THR A 86 -3.47 -8.75 -5.02
C THR A 86 -3.47 -7.60 -4.03
N TYR A 87 -2.70 -6.54 -4.27
CA TYR A 87 -2.72 -5.35 -3.44
C TYR A 87 -4.09 -4.67 -3.54
N ARG A 88 -4.89 -4.89 -2.50
CA ARG A 88 -6.21 -4.30 -2.34
C ARG A 88 -6.43 -4.09 -0.84
N SER A 89 -6.60 -2.85 -0.44
CA SER A 89 -7.11 -2.50 0.88
C SER A 89 -8.53 -2.00 0.69
N VAL A 90 -9.47 -2.42 1.54
CA VAL A 90 -10.86 -1.93 1.46
C VAL A 90 -11.18 -1.19 2.74
N LEU A 91 -11.53 0.09 2.62
CA LEU A 91 -12.05 0.88 3.72
C LEU A 91 -13.57 0.79 3.66
N ASP A 92 -14.17 0.25 4.71
CA ASP A 92 -15.60 0.07 4.86
C ASP A 92 -16.09 0.79 6.12
N VAL A 93 -17.40 1.01 6.26
CA VAL A 93 -18.00 1.65 7.45
C VAL A 93 -17.55 0.98 8.75
N ASN A 94 -17.36 -0.33 8.69
CA ASN A 94 -17.01 -1.16 9.84
C ASN A 94 -15.50 -1.26 10.10
N GLY A 95 -14.62 -0.75 9.21
CA GLY A 95 -13.17 -0.86 9.40
C GLY A 95 -12.36 -1.05 8.11
N VAL A 96 -11.19 -1.68 8.22
CA VAL A 96 -10.22 -1.88 7.13
C VAL A 96 -10.03 -3.36 6.84
N GLU A 97 -10.21 -3.76 5.59
CA GLU A 97 -9.63 -5.01 5.08
C GLU A 97 -8.19 -4.74 4.63
N ALA A 98 -7.23 -5.33 5.34
CA ALA A 98 -5.82 -5.07 5.10
C ALA A 98 -5.31 -5.79 3.84
N PRO A 99 -4.28 -5.24 3.17
CA PRO A 99 -3.77 -5.85 1.95
C PRO A 99 -3.17 -7.23 2.22
N PHE A 100 -3.18 -8.08 1.18
CA PHE A 100 -2.62 -9.43 1.20
C PHE A 100 -3.33 -10.43 2.12
N GLY A 101 -4.61 -10.21 2.44
CA GLY A 101 -5.35 -11.12 3.31
C GLY A 101 -4.79 -11.15 4.73
N ARG A 102 -4.18 -10.04 5.19
CA ARG A 102 -3.71 -9.85 6.56
C ARG A 102 -4.83 -9.76 7.60
N GLY A 103 -6.07 -9.97 7.17
CA GLY A 103 -7.26 -9.92 8.00
C GLY A 103 -8.05 -8.64 7.81
N ARG A 104 -9.20 -8.62 8.48
CA ARG A 104 -10.06 -7.46 8.63
C ARG A 104 -9.79 -6.87 10.02
N PHE A 105 -9.58 -5.56 10.07
CA PHE A 105 -9.46 -4.77 11.28
C PHE A 105 -10.75 -3.99 11.43
N ASP A 106 -11.54 -4.34 12.44
CA ASP A 106 -12.78 -3.61 12.69
C ASP A 106 -12.48 -2.24 13.31
N LEU A 107 -13.41 -1.29 13.15
CA LEU A 107 -13.27 0.08 13.62
C LEU A 107 -12.90 0.20 15.11
N PRO A 108 -13.37 -0.68 16.03
CA PRO A 108 -12.92 -0.70 17.42
C PRO A 108 -11.42 -1.01 17.60
N GLU A 109 -10.81 -1.74 16.67
CA GLU A 109 -9.38 -2.11 16.68
C GLU A 109 -8.46 -1.05 16.07
N ILE A 110 -9.06 -0.06 15.40
CA ILE A 110 -8.35 1.11 14.86
C ILE A 110 -8.03 2.04 16.02
N GLU A 111 -6.74 2.30 16.24
CA GLU A 111 -6.27 3.15 17.31
C GLU A 111 -6.24 4.62 16.89
N THR A 112 -5.67 4.90 15.71
CA THR A 112 -5.46 6.28 15.27
C THR A 112 -5.47 6.40 13.75
N VAL A 113 -6.12 7.44 13.26
CA VAL A 113 -5.98 7.96 11.90
C VAL A 113 -5.09 9.18 11.98
N ARG A 114 -4.00 9.19 11.21
CA ARG A 114 -3.01 10.27 11.18
C ARG A 114 -2.90 10.84 9.78
N TRP A 115 -3.09 12.14 9.64
CA TRP A 115 -2.74 12.89 8.47
C TRP A 115 -1.23 13.15 8.44
N VAL A 116 -0.62 12.94 7.28
CA VAL A 116 0.78 13.25 7.03
C VAL A 116 0.83 14.27 5.89
N PRO A 117 1.23 15.52 6.17
CA PRO A 117 1.30 16.55 5.14
C PRO A 117 2.36 16.21 4.10
N GLN A 118 2.19 16.80 2.92
CA GLN A 118 3.20 16.77 1.89
C GLN A 118 4.49 17.45 2.40
N GLY A 119 5.63 16.80 2.22
CA GLY A 119 6.94 17.28 2.72
C GLY A 119 7.55 18.48 1.96
N GLY A 120 6.72 19.36 1.40
CA GLY A 120 7.10 20.54 0.61
C GLY A 120 6.96 20.38 -0.92
N PRO A 121 7.13 21.47 -1.70
CA PRO A 121 6.88 21.48 -3.16
C PRO A 121 7.82 20.56 -3.94
N VAL A 122 9.09 20.51 -3.54
CA VAL A 122 10.14 19.71 -4.21
C VAL A 122 9.96 18.21 -3.96
N ASN A 123 9.27 17.85 -2.87
CA ASN A 123 9.07 16.46 -2.46
C ASN A 123 7.66 15.93 -2.76
N ALA A 124 6.82 16.68 -3.48
CA ALA A 124 5.43 16.31 -3.76
C ALA A 124 5.29 14.93 -4.39
N ALA A 125 6.14 14.65 -5.38
CA ALA A 125 6.12 13.40 -6.13
C ALA A 125 6.57 12.19 -5.29
N ASN A 126 7.47 12.41 -4.32
CA ASN A 126 8.07 11.33 -3.51
C ASN A 126 7.37 11.15 -2.15
N ARG A 127 6.71 12.20 -1.65
CA ARG A 127 6.01 12.23 -0.36
C ARG A 127 4.67 12.94 -0.56
N PRO A 128 3.73 12.31 -1.27
CA PRO A 128 2.39 12.85 -1.37
C PRO A 128 1.78 12.95 0.02
N GLU A 129 0.88 13.91 0.17
CA GLU A 129 -0.05 13.97 1.27
C GLU A 129 -0.77 12.62 1.42
N ARG A 130 -0.94 12.16 2.66
CA ARG A 130 -1.53 10.85 2.92
C ARG A 130 -2.17 10.77 4.30
N PHE A 131 -3.11 9.84 4.44
CA PHE A 131 -3.59 9.35 5.72
C PHE A 131 -2.96 8.00 6.03
N GLU A 132 -2.61 7.81 7.29
CA GLU A 132 -2.12 6.56 7.84
C GLU A 132 -3.13 6.08 8.88
N VAL A 133 -3.63 4.86 8.73
CA VAL A 133 -4.52 4.22 9.69
C VAL A 133 -3.68 3.23 10.49
N LEU A 134 -3.70 3.36 11.80
CA LEU A 134 -2.92 2.57 12.73
C LEU A 134 -3.83 1.76 13.65
N SER A 135 -3.42 0.53 13.94
CA SER A 135 -3.95 -0.32 14.99
C SER A 135 -2.88 -0.48 16.08
N GLU A 136 -3.31 -0.49 17.34
CA GLU A 136 -2.41 -0.67 18.48
C GLU A 136 -1.65 -2.01 18.41
N ALA A 137 -2.34 -3.08 17.97
CA ALA A 137 -1.79 -4.42 17.91
C ALA A 137 -0.85 -4.65 16.71
N SER A 138 -1.11 -3.98 15.57
CA SER A 138 -0.47 -4.30 14.28
C SER A 138 0.33 -3.13 13.67
N GLY A 139 0.28 -1.94 14.27
CA GLY A 139 0.88 -0.74 13.72
C GLY A 139 0.13 -0.23 12.48
N LEU A 140 0.86 0.15 11.42
CA LEU A 140 0.27 0.70 10.19
C LEU A 140 -0.53 -0.36 9.42
N ILE A 141 -1.86 -0.23 9.40
CA ILE A 141 -2.77 -1.17 8.73
C ILE A 141 -3.17 -0.71 7.32
N ALA A 142 -3.33 0.60 7.11
CA ALA A 142 -3.63 1.17 5.81
C ALA A 142 -2.95 2.52 5.61
N ARG A 143 -2.69 2.83 4.34
CA ARG A 143 -2.21 4.13 3.90
C ARG A 143 -3.05 4.55 2.71
N VAL A 144 -3.58 5.77 2.76
CA VAL A 144 -4.34 6.39 1.69
C VAL A 144 -3.51 7.58 1.21
N THR A 145 -3.14 7.63 -0.07
CA THR A 145 -2.33 8.72 -0.61
C THR A 145 -3.13 9.59 -1.57
N ARG A 146 -2.83 10.89 -1.63
CA ARG A 146 -3.53 11.83 -2.52
C ARG A 146 -3.40 11.50 -4.02
N ALA A 147 -2.43 10.67 -4.39
CA ALA A 147 -2.24 10.20 -5.76
C ALA A 147 -3.20 9.04 -6.14
N GLU A 148 -3.97 8.51 -5.20
CA GLU A 148 -4.96 7.47 -5.46
C GLU A 148 -6.22 8.05 -6.10
N ALA A 149 -6.83 7.28 -7.01
CA ALA A 149 -7.99 7.70 -7.77
C ALA A 149 -9.23 7.98 -6.88
N ASP A 150 -9.33 7.31 -5.74
CA ASP A 150 -10.48 7.37 -4.84
C ASP A 150 -10.21 8.18 -3.56
N TRP A 151 -9.29 9.15 -3.63
CA TRP A 151 -8.90 9.99 -2.48
C TRP A 151 -10.10 10.61 -1.77
N ASP A 152 -11.00 11.27 -2.50
CA ASP A 152 -12.14 11.98 -1.90
C ASP A 152 -13.11 11.02 -1.21
N ALA A 153 -13.32 9.83 -1.80
CA ALA A 153 -14.14 8.79 -1.19
C ALA A 153 -13.50 8.24 0.09
N ALA A 154 -12.18 8.02 0.07
CA ALA A 154 -11.45 7.59 1.26
C ALA A 154 -11.50 8.65 2.37
N VAL A 155 -11.34 9.93 2.03
CA VAL A 155 -11.50 11.03 3.00
C VAL A 155 -12.92 11.05 3.58
N ALA A 156 -13.96 10.87 2.76
CA ALA A 156 -15.34 10.78 3.24
C ALA A 156 -15.55 9.61 4.21
N MET A 157 -14.94 8.46 3.95
CA MET A 157 -14.97 7.30 4.86
C MET A 157 -14.25 7.60 6.18
N LEU A 158 -13.05 8.21 6.13
CA LEU A 158 -12.31 8.60 7.34
C LEU A 158 -13.07 9.64 8.18
N ARG A 159 -13.74 10.59 7.54
CA ARG A 159 -14.65 11.54 8.21
C ARG A 159 -15.81 10.81 8.89
N HIS A 160 -16.40 9.84 8.21
CA HIS A 160 -17.47 9.04 8.78
C HIS A 160 -16.99 8.27 10.02
N TRP A 161 -15.83 7.62 9.97
CA TRP A 161 -15.25 6.96 11.15
C TRP A 161 -14.97 7.94 12.28
N ALA A 162 -14.41 9.11 11.99
CA ALA A 162 -14.17 10.13 12.99
C ALA A 162 -15.46 10.68 13.61
N SER A 163 -16.57 10.71 12.86
CA SER A 163 -17.88 11.10 13.40
C SER A 163 -18.47 10.05 14.36
N ILE A 164 -18.24 8.77 14.09
CA ILE A 164 -18.71 7.65 14.94
C ILE A 164 -17.81 7.48 16.16
N ARG A 165 -16.49 7.54 15.95
CA ARG A 165 -15.47 7.33 16.96
C ARG A 165 -14.43 8.47 16.92
N PRO A 166 -14.74 9.63 17.51
CA PRO A 166 -13.84 10.80 17.47
C PRO A 166 -12.45 10.52 18.05
N GLN A 167 -12.32 9.55 18.95
CA GLN A 167 -11.05 9.20 19.61
C GLN A 167 -9.99 8.63 18.64
N VAL A 168 -10.39 8.20 17.43
CA VAL A 168 -9.42 7.77 16.41
C VAL A 168 -8.63 8.95 15.83
N VAL A 169 -9.10 10.17 15.98
CA VAL A 169 -8.39 11.38 15.54
C VAL A 169 -7.79 12.05 16.78
N ARG A 170 -6.47 11.92 16.94
CA ARG A 170 -5.76 12.41 18.14
C ARG A 170 -5.10 13.77 17.96
N ASP A 171 -4.76 14.13 16.73
CA ASP A 171 -4.02 15.35 16.44
C ASP A 171 -4.87 16.40 15.71
N GLU A 172 -4.58 17.66 16.01
CA GLU A 172 -5.33 18.82 15.51
C GLU A 172 -5.21 18.99 14.00
N SER A 173 -4.08 18.58 13.42
CA SER A 173 -3.86 18.67 11.98
C SER A 173 -4.76 17.70 11.21
N THR A 174 -4.89 16.46 11.69
CA THR A 174 -5.82 15.48 11.14
C THR A 174 -7.26 15.93 11.32
N ALA A 175 -7.60 16.45 12.51
CA ALA A 175 -8.94 16.96 12.80
C ALA A 175 -9.34 18.10 11.87
N ALA A 176 -8.44 19.05 11.61
CA ALA A 176 -8.67 20.17 10.71
C ALA A 176 -8.93 19.71 9.25
N VAL A 177 -8.17 18.73 8.76
CA VAL A 177 -8.33 18.22 7.38
C VAL A 177 -9.59 17.37 7.23
N LEU A 178 -9.90 16.57 8.24
CA LEU A 178 -11.15 15.81 8.28
C LEU A 178 -12.36 16.70 8.61
N GLY A 179 -12.17 17.91 9.14
CA GLY A 179 -13.25 18.81 9.52
C GLY A 179 -14.06 18.29 10.71
N VAL A 180 -13.38 17.67 11.68
CA VAL A 180 -13.98 17.13 12.91
C VAL A 180 -13.48 17.86 14.14
N GLU A 181 -14.32 17.97 15.16
CA GLU A 181 -13.93 18.56 16.43
C GLU A 181 -13.10 17.55 17.25
N LEU A 182 -11.95 17.98 17.76
CA LEU A 182 -11.17 17.17 18.69
C LEU A 182 -11.95 17.04 20.01
N VAL A 183 -12.10 15.80 20.47
CA VAL A 183 -12.54 15.56 21.84
C VAL A 183 -11.41 15.98 22.76
N SER A 184 -11.51 17.21 23.28
CA SER A 184 -10.57 17.74 24.26
C SER A 184 -10.69 16.92 25.55
N ASN A 185 -9.72 16.04 25.80
CA ASN A 185 -9.59 15.29 27.06
C ASN A 185 -9.13 16.18 28.24
N ALA A 186 -9.41 17.48 28.22
CA ALA A 186 -9.02 18.45 29.25
C ALA A 186 -9.72 18.26 30.62
N GLY A 187 -10.31 17.09 30.87
CA GLY A 187 -11.12 16.80 32.05
C GLY A 187 -10.55 15.78 33.04
N HIS A 188 -9.31 15.27 32.87
CA HIS A 188 -8.78 14.20 33.75
C HIS A 188 -7.58 14.57 34.64
N ASP A 189 -7.12 15.83 34.63
CA ASP A 189 -6.02 16.31 35.50
C ASP A 189 -6.48 17.25 36.63
N ARG A 190 -7.76 17.20 37.01
CA ARG A 190 -8.21 17.77 38.29
C ARG A 190 -8.70 16.65 39.17
N LEU A 191 -7.78 16.07 39.94
CA LEU A 191 -7.91 15.62 41.33
C LEU A 191 -6.68 14.76 41.63
N ASP A 192 -5.62 15.39 42.12
CA ASP A 192 -4.98 15.08 43.41
C ASP A 192 -3.89 16.11 43.73
#